data_AF-A0A3M2CAK1-F1
#
_entry.id   AF-A0A3M2CAK1-F1
#
_cell.length_a   1.000
_cell.length_b   1.000
_cell.length_c   1.000
_cell.angle_alpha   90.00
_cell.angle_beta   90.00
_cell.angle_gamma   90.00
#
_symmetry.space_group_name_H-M   'P 1'
#
loop_
_entity.id
_entity.type
_entity.pdbx_description
1 polymer ?
#
loop_
_entity_poly.entity_id
_entity_poly.type
_entity_poly.pdbx_seq_one_letter_code
_entity_poly.pdbx_strand_id
1 'polypeptide(L)'
;MRTPHLVCILVAGLVAGATTHMTTRVTTATEPEPAAPSLNDLAFLAGAWTGEMLGGVGEEYWTTPRAGAMLGAFRLIHGDETSVIEHFVIHESDAGVTLRFQHYTPDFTPWEDAPLAFRLVAVGSGRARFVSPDPSQSPDTLEYSLADDTLTVRVSGVKDENQPGSFTVRFQRMIE
;
A
#
# COMPACT_ATOMS: atom_id res chain seq x y z
N MET A 1 -58.80 -20.15 71.04
CA MET A 1 -59.20 -21.55 70.76
C MET A 1 -59.32 -21.72 69.26
N ARG A 2 -58.97 -22.91 68.78
CA ARG A 2 -58.58 -23.25 67.39
C ARG A 2 -59.64 -22.91 66.33
N THR A 3 -59.13 -22.34 65.24
CA THR A 3 -59.60 -22.43 63.85
C THR A 3 -59.98 -23.85 63.45
N PRO A 4 -61.00 -24.05 62.58
CA PRO A 4 -61.06 -25.17 61.69
C PRO A 4 -60.60 -24.80 60.28
N HIS A 5 -59.86 -25.76 59.74
CA HIS A 5 -59.40 -26.07 58.40
C HIS A 5 -59.93 -25.26 57.20
N LEU A 6 -58.94 -24.87 56.40
CA LEU A 6 -59.01 -24.35 55.04
C LEU A 6 -59.41 -25.46 54.04
N VAL A 7 -59.63 -25.00 52.80
CA VAL A 7 -59.85 -25.68 51.51
C VAL A 7 -61.34 -25.57 51.14
N CYS A 8 -61.74 -24.88 50.09
CA CYS A 8 -61.15 -24.75 48.76
C CYS A 8 -61.65 -23.46 48.10
N ILE A 9 -60.91 -22.91 47.13
CA ILE A 9 -61.38 -22.54 45.76
C ILE A 9 -60.35 -21.62 45.09
N LEU A 10 -59.93 -22.05 43.90
CA LEU A 10 -59.09 -21.35 42.94
C LEU A 10 -59.82 -20.14 42.34
N VAL A 11 -59.14 -18.99 42.20
CA VAL A 11 -59.50 -17.96 41.21
C VAL A 11 -58.23 -17.40 40.58
N ALA A 12 -58.17 -17.45 39.25
CA ALA A 12 -57.14 -16.87 38.40
C ALA A 12 -57.35 -15.35 38.25
N GLY A 13 -56.25 -14.59 38.26
CA GLY A 13 -56.24 -13.16 38.01
C GLY A 13 -55.15 -12.78 37.00
N LEU A 14 -55.59 -12.25 35.86
CA LEU A 14 -54.80 -11.67 34.77
C LEU A 14 -54.23 -10.32 35.22
N VAL A 15 -52.92 -10.10 35.08
CA VAL A 15 -52.27 -8.80 35.34
C VAL A 15 -51.87 -8.17 34.01
N ALA A 16 -52.43 -7.01 33.70
CA ALA A 16 -52.01 -6.17 32.58
C ALA A 16 -50.72 -5.42 32.97
N GLY A 17 -49.62 -5.66 32.24
CA GLY A 17 -48.37 -4.92 32.40
C GLY A 17 -48.32 -3.72 31.46
N ALA A 18 -48.06 -2.53 32.00
CA ALA A 18 -47.73 -1.34 31.21
C ALA A 18 -46.25 -1.40 30.77
N THR A 19 -46.00 -1.31 29.47
CA THR A 19 -44.65 -1.30 28.89
C THR A 19 -44.11 0.12 28.79
N THR A 20 -43.02 0.41 29.51
CA THR A 20 -42.21 1.61 29.32
C THR A 20 -41.23 1.38 28.17
N HIS A 21 -41.28 2.22 27.13
CA HIS A 21 -40.26 2.22 26.07
C HIS A 21 -39.07 3.06 26.50
N MET A 22 -37.94 2.43 26.81
CA MET A 22 -36.65 3.11 26.87
C MET A 22 -36.15 3.32 25.44
N THR A 23 -36.12 4.58 25.00
CA THR A 23 -35.48 4.95 23.72
C THR A 23 -33.99 5.15 23.96
N THR A 24 -33.18 4.17 23.62
CA THR A 24 -31.71 4.31 23.58
C THR A 24 -31.35 5.26 22.45
N ARG A 25 -30.76 6.42 22.79
CA ARG A 25 -30.15 7.30 21.80
C ARG A 25 -28.82 6.69 21.37
N VAL A 26 -28.79 6.12 20.17
CA VAL A 26 -27.54 5.72 19.52
C VAL A 26 -26.80 7.00 19.13
N THR A 27 -25.79 7.38 19.90
CA THR A 27 -24.74 8.29 19.44
C THR A 27 -23.83 7.49 18.52
N THR A 28 -23.92 7.74 17.22
CA THR A 28 -22.91 7.28 16.26
C THR A 28 -21.59 7.94 16.66
N ALA A 29 -20.66 7.17 17.23
CA ALA A 29 -19.29 7.63 17.35
C ALA A 29 -18.74 7.78 15.92
N THR A 30 -18.30 8.98 15.57
CA THR A 30 -17.58 9.20 14.32
C THR A 30 -16.29 8.39 14.39
N GLU A 31 -16.18 7.38 13.54
CA GLU A 31 -14.93 6.64 13.34
C GLU A 31 -13.85 7.64 12.90
N PRO A 32 -12.65 7.64 13.52
CA PRO A 32 -11.60 8.57 13.15
C PRO A 32 -11.28 8.41 11.66
N GLU A 33 -11.14 9.54 10.97
CA GLU A 33 -10.71 9.55 9.58
C GLU A 33 -9.37 8.82 9.46
N PRO A 34 -9.18 7.92 8.47
CA PRO A 34 -7.93 7.21 8.31
C PRO A 34 -6.78 8.21 8.19
N ALA A 35 -5.70 7.97 8.94
CA ALA A 35 -4.52 8.80 8.89
C ALA A 35 -3.99 8.90 7.45
N ALA A 36 -3.46 10.07 7.09
CA ALA A 36 -2.83 10.25 5.79
C ALA A 36 -1.67 9.25 5.62
N PRO A 37 -1.45 8.69 4.41
CA PRO A 37 -0.32 7.80 4.15
C PRO A 37 1.01 8.46 4.53
N SER A 38 1.86 7.69 5.22
CA SER A 38 3.18 8.13 5.69
C SER A 38 4.31 7.36 5.03
N LEU A 39 5.55 7.85 5.19
CA LEU A 39 6.73 7.13 4.72
C LEU A 39 6.89 5.75 5.38
N ASN A 40 6.52 5.63 6.66
CA ASN A 40 6.69 4.39 7.42
C ASN A 40 5.78 3.25 6.91
N ASP A 41 4.67 3.58 6.25
CA ASP A 41 3.78 2.59 5.62
C ASP A 41 4.48 1.85 4.46
N LEU A 42 5.59 2.39 3.96
CA LEU A 42 6.39 1.83 2.87
C LEU A 42 7.58 1.00 3.36
N ALA A 43 7.74 0.80 4.67
CA ALA A 43 8.85 0.04 5.25
C ALA A 43 8.98 -1.39 4.70
N PHE A 44 7.90 -1.96 4.17
CA PHE A 44 7.89 -3.29 3.55
C PHE A 44 8.75 -3.38 2.28
N LEU A 45 9.06 -2.26 1.62
CA LEU A 45 9.93 -2.23 0.44
C LEU A 45 11.40 -2.48 0.80
N ALA A 46 11.80 -2.22 2.04
CA ALA A 46 13.19 -2.26 2.45
C ALA A 46 13.83 -3.64 2.24
N GLY A 47 15.07 -3.62 1.77
CA GLY A 47 15.88 -4.81 1.51
C GLY A 47 16.40 -4.85 0.08
N ALA A 48 16.88 -6.04 -0.27
CA ALA A 48 17.53 -6.35 -1.52
C ALA A 48 16.67 -7.39 -2.27
N TRP A 49 16.43 -7.15 -3.55
CA TRP A 49 15.47 -7.87 -4.38
C TRP A 49 16.08 -8.23 -5.73
N THR A 50 15.71 -9.38 -6.29
CA THR A 50 16.19 -9.84 -7.61
C THR A 50 15.09 -10.56 -8.38
N GLY A 51 15.03 -10.40 -9.70
CA GLY A 51 13.97 -10.96 -10.52
C GLY A 51 14.26 -10.94 -12.01
N GLU A 52 13.68 -11.87 -12.76
CA GLU A 52 13.79 -11.88 -14.22
C GLU A 52 12.86 -10.84 -14.84
N MET A 53 13.39 -10.03 -15.75
CA MET A 53 12.61 -9.06 -16.52
C MET A 53 13.32 -8.70 -17.83
N LEU A 54 12.53 -8.40 -18.87
CA LEU A 54 13.04 -7.89 -20.16
C LEU A 54 14.16 -8.74 -20.81
N GLY A 55 14.23 -10.04 -20.50
CA GLY A 55 15.29 -10.93 -21.01
C GLY A 55 16.59 -10.91 -20.20
N GLY A 56 16.62 -10.20 -19.08
CA GLY A 56 17.74 -10.13 -18.14
C GLY A 56 17.31 -10.32 -16.68
N VAL A 57 18.22 -9.96 -15.77
CA VAL A 57 18.00 -10.01 -14.32
C VAL A 57 18.03 -8.58 -13.78
N GLY A 58 16.92 -8.17 -13.17
CA GLY A 58 16.80 -6.94 -12.43
C GLY A 58 17.18 -7.15 -10.97
N GLU A 59 17.99 -6.25 -10.42
CA GLU A 59 18.23 -6.15 -8.98
C GLU A 59 17.74 -4.80 -8.48
N GLU A 60 17.02 -4.79 -7.36
CA GLU A 60 16.44 -3.60 -6.75
C GLU A 60 16.76 -3.56 -5.26
N TYR A 61 17.15 -2.39 -4.75
CA TYR A 61 17.51 -2.20 -3.36
C TYR A 61 16.78 -1.00 -2.79
N TRP A 62 16.33 -1.11 -1.54
CA TRP A 62 15.72 -0.02 -0.78
C TRP A 62 16.28 0.04 0.64
N THR A 63 16.59 1.26 1.09
CA THR A 63 16.90 1.50 2.50
C THR A 63 15.62 1.45 3.35
N THR A 64 15.75 1.20 4.64
CA THR A 64 14.66 1.46 5.60
C THR A 64 14.26 2.95 5.61
N PRO A 65 13.00 3.31 5.90
CA PRO A 65 12.60 4.70 6.05
C PRO A 65 13.38 5.37 7.19
N ARG A 66 14.03 6.50 6.89
CA ARG A 66 14.81 7.27 7.86
C ARG A 66 14.93 8.73 7.44
N ALA A 67 14.79 9.64 8.41
CA ALA A 67 14.98 11.08 8.20
C ALA A 67 14.15 11.64 7.01
N GLY A 68 12.91 11.20 6.87
CA GLY A 68 12.00 11.67 5.82
C GLY A 68 12.23 11.08 4.43
N ALA A 69 13.15 10.10 4.28
CA ALA A 69 13.41 9.48 2.99
C ALA A 69 13.62 7.96 3.04
N MET A 70 13.38 7.31 1.90
CA MET A 70 13.92 6.01 1.52
C MET A 70 14.70 6.19 0.23
N LEU A 71 15.91 5.66 0.17
CA LEU A 71 16.74 5.64 -1.02
C LEU A 71 16.64 4.28 -1.67
N GLY A 72 16.69 4.24 -3.00
CA GLY A 72 16.79 3.00 -3.73
C GLY A 72 17.72 3.07 -4.93
N ALA A 73 18.11 1.90 -5.41
CA ALA A 73 18.84 1.75 -6.66
C ALA A 73 18.37 0.47 -7.36
N PHE A 74 18.40 0.48 -8.68
CA PHE A 74 18.15 -0.69 -9.50
C PHE A 74 19.20 -0.81 -10.59
N ARG A 75 19.45 -2.04 -11.02
CA ARG A 75 20.19 -2.32 -12.25
C ARG A 75 19.54 -3.46 -13.01
N LEU A 76 19.60 -3.39 -14.34
CA LEU A 76 19.24 -4.49 -15.23
C LEU A 76 20.50 -5.09 -15.84
N ILE A 77 20.64 -6.41 -15.73
CA ILE A 77 21.82 -7.16 -16.16
C ILE A 77 21.44 -8.10 -17.31
N HIS A 78 22.23 -8.05 -18.39
CA HIS A 78 22.14 -8.99 -19.52
C HIS A 78 23.50 -9.68 -19.70
N GLY A 79 23.56 -10.98 -19.42
CA GLY A 79 24.84 -11.70 -19.37
C GLY A 79 25.74 -11.12 -18.29
N ASP A 80 26.92 -10.62 -18.68
CA ASP A 80 27.90 -10.02 -17.78
C ASP A 80 27.88 -8.48 -17.79
N GLU A 81 26.92 -7.86 -18.47
CA GLU A 81 26.84 -6.40 -18.66
C GLU A 81 25.61 -5.80 -17.96
N THR A 82 25.80 -4.62 -17.37
CA THR A 82 24.68 -3.78 -16.88
C THR A 82 24.17 -2.93 -18.05
N SER A 83 22.89 -3.04 -18.37
CA SER A 83 22.27 -2.28 -19.47
C SER A 83 21.54 -1.03 -19.00
N VAL A 84 20.99 -1.02 -17.78
CA VAL A 84 20.22 0.09 -17.21
C VAL A 84 20.55 0.22 -15.74
N ILE A 85 20.66 1.46 -15.25
CA ILE A 85 20.70 1.80 -13.83
C ILE A 85 19.52 2.73 -13.54
N GLU A 86 18.88 2.57 -12.39
CA GLU A 86 17.92 3.55 -11.87
C GLU A 86 18.31 3.95 -10.45
N HIS A 87 18.03 5.20 -10.11
CA HIS A 87 18.09 5.68 -8.72
C HIS A 87 16.73 6.19 -8.30
N PHE A 88 16.29 5.72 -7.14
CA PHE A 88 15.00 6.06 -6.57
C PHE A 88 15.16 6.89 -5.29
N VAL A 89 14.22 7.81 -5.08
CA VAL A 89 14.01 8.44 -3.79
C VAL A 89 12.52 8.48 -3.50
N ILE A 90 12.12 7.94 -2.35
CA ILE A 90 10.82 8.23 -1.75
C ILE A 90 11.05 9.26 -0.65
N HIS A 91 10.35 10.39 -0.73
CA HIS A 91 10.49 11.49 0.23
C HIS A 91 9.13 11.94 0.74
N GLU A 92 9.05 12.13 2.05
CA GLU A 92 7.88 12.64 2.76
C GLU A 92 8.05 14.12 3.08
N SER A 93 7.01 14.89 2.84
CA SER A 93 6.95 16.33 3.10
C SER A 93 5.53 16.72 3.53
N ASP A 94 5.32 17.99 3.87
CA ASP A 94 3.99 18.53 4.16
C ASP A 94 2.99 18.35 3.00
N ALA A 95 3.48 18.19 1.77
CA ALA A 95 2.67 17.93 0.58
C ALA A 95 2.33 16.43 0.35
N GLY A 96 2.77 15.56 1.26
CA GLY A 96 2.63 14.10 1.20
C GLY A 96 3.91 13.39 0.76
N VAL A 97 3.76 12.09 0.47
CA VAL A 97 4.85 11.19 0.06
C VAL A 97 4.97 11.15 -1.46
N THR A 98 6.19 11.30 -1.97
CA THR A 98 6.51 11.29 -3.39
C THR A 98 7.62 10.30 -3.70
N LEU A 99 7.48 9.52 -4.76
CA LEU A 99 8.52 8.69 -5.34
C LEU A 99 9.05 9.38 -6.59
N ARG A 100 10.38 9.50 -6.71
CA ARG A 100 11.05 9.95 -7.93
C ARG A 100 12.10 8.95 -8.35
N PHE A 101 12.26 8.77 -9.66
CA PHE A 101 13.37 8.01 -10.21
C PHE A 101 13.78 8.49 -11.59
N GLN A 102 14.99 8.14 -11.98
CA GLN A 102 15.58 8.48 -13.27
C GLN A 102 16.43 7.30 -13.75
N HIS A 103 16.42 7.06 -15.05
CA HIS A 103 17.27 6.03 -15.67
C HIS A 103 18.62 6.63 -16.04
N TYR A 104 19.64 5.78 -15.98
CA TYR A 104 21.01 6.10 -16.32
C TYR A 104 21.63 4.96 -17.13
N THR A 105 22.51 5.33 -18.05
CA THR A 105 23.49 4.41 -18.64
C THR A 105 24.56 4.03 -17.58
N PRO A 106 25.36 2.96 -17.82
CA PRO A 106 26.42 2.55 -16.89
C PRO A 106 27.51 3.60 -16.62
N ASP A 107 27.71 4.57 -17.53
CA ASP A 107 28.63 5.70 -17.34
C ASP A 107 27.96 6.92 -16.66
N PHE A 108 26.77 6.70 -16.08
CA PHE A 108 26.00 7.67 -15.30
C PHE A 108 25.41 8.84 -16.11
N THR A 109 25.14 8.61 -17.40
CA THR A 109 24.41 9.58 -18.24
C THR A 109 22.91 9.37 -18.09
N PRO A 110 22.14 10.42 -17.69
CA PRO A 110 20.69 10.29 -17.56
C PRO A 110 20.00 10.11 -18.91
N TRP A 111 18.91 9.35 -18.94
CA TRP A 111 18.07 9.21 -20.13
C TRP A 111 17.06 10.35 -20.24
N GLU A 112 16.45 10.72 -19.12
CA GLU A 112 15.49 11.83 -19.04
C GLU A 112 16.17 13.16 -18.70
N ASP A 113 15.62 14.27 -19.17
CA ASP A 113 16.05 15.60 -18.74
C ASP A 113 15.75 15.88 -17.25
N ALA A 114 14.72 15.21 -16.71
CA ALA A 114 14.31 15.32 -15.31
C ALA A 114 13.77 13.97 -14.79
N PRO A 115 13.84 13.72 -13.47
CA PRO A 115 13.29 12.51 -12.90
C PRO A 115 11.77 12.39 -13.10
N LEU A 116 11.31 11.18 -13.33
CA LEU A 116 9.90 10.82 -13.25
C LEU A 116 9.43 11.02 -11.81
N ALA A 117 8.18 11.44 -11.63
CA ALA A 117 7.63 11.75 -10.31
C ALA A 117 6.24 11.14 -10.12
N PHE A 118 6.00 10.58 -8.93
CA PHE A 118 4.74 9.96 -8.57
C PHE A 118 4.35 10.33 -7.14
N ARG A 119 3.06 10.54 -6.90
CA ARG A 119 2.50 10.77 -5.56
C ARG A 119 1.89 9.49 -5.01
N LEU A 120 2.13 9.21 -3.74
CA LEU A 120 1.46 8.12 -3.04
C LEU A 120 -0.02 8.47 -2.87
N VAL A 121 -0.90 7.65 -3.41
CA VAL A 121 -2.36 7.89 -3.38
C VAL A 121 -3.13 6.82 -2.61
N ALA A 122 -2.52 5.66 -2.36
CA ALA A 122 -3.08 4.63 -1.50
C ALA A 122 -1.98 3.78 -0.88
N VAL A 123 -2.19 3.37 0.37
CA VAL A 123 -1.40 2.37 1.08
C VAL A 123 -2.31 1.35 1.74
N GLY A 124 -1.76 0.18 2.00
CA GLY A 124 -2.39 -0.86 2.80
C GLY A 124 -1.33 -1.87 3.25
N SER A 125 -1.75 -2.94 3.92
CA SER A 125 -0.85 -3.98 4.41
C SER A 125 0.01 -4.55 3.27
N GLY A 126 1.28 -4.14 3.24
CA GLY A 126 2.25 -4.54 2.22
C GLY A 126 1.91 -4.05 0.81
N ARG A 127 1.14 -2.97 0.64
CA ARG A 127 0.76 -2.42 -0.67
C ARG A 127 0.91 -0.91 -0.72
N ALA A 128 1.34 -0.39 -1.87
CA ALA A 128 1.42 1.03 -2.13
C ALA A 128 1.10 1.32 -3.59
N ARG A 129 0.31 2.36 -3.84
CA ARG A 129 0.00 2.85 -5.19
C ARG A 129 0.46 4.29 -5.35
N PHE A 130 1.30 4.50 -6.35
CA PHE A 130 1.81 5.81 -6.75
C PHE A 130 1.27 6.20 -8.13
N VAL A 131 0.93 7.48 -8.31
CA VAL A 131 0.42 8.03 -9.58
C VAL A 131 1.14 9.31 -9.93
N SER A 132 1.51 9.45 -11.19
CA SER A 132 2.10 10.67 -11.73
C SER A 132 1.10 11.84 -11.62
N PRO A 133 1.53 13.00 -11.12
CA PRO A 133 0.74 14.22 -11.22
C PRO A 133 0.72 14.79 -12.64
N ASP A 134 1.67 14.39 -13.50
CA ASP A 134 1.75 14.79 -14.90
C ASP A 134 1.02 13.75 -15.78
N PRO A 135 -0.10 14.12 -16.43
CA PRO A 135 -0.87 13.22 -17.29
C PRO A 135 -0.15 12.88 -18.60
N SER A 136 0.96 13.53 -18.95
CA SER A 136 1.77 13.21 -20.13
C SER A 136 2.85 12.17 -19.83
N GLN A 137 3.28 12.03 -18.57
CA GLN A 137 4.32 11.07 -18.16
C GLN A 137 3.95 9.62 -18.53
N SER A 138 4.95 8.83 -18.92
CA SER A 138 4.82 7.39 -19.20
C SER A 138 6.01 6.66 -18.58
N PRO A 139 5.80 5.65 -17.71
CA PRO A 139 4.52 5.22 -17.15
C PRO A 139 3.91 6.27 -16.19
N ASP A 140 2.61 6.16 -15.93
CA ASP A 140 1.89 7.08 -15.02
C ASP A 140 1.53 6.46 -13.67
N THR A 141 1.62 5.14 -13.51
CA THR A 141 1.20 4.46 -12.28
C THR A 141 2.18 3.34 -11.92
N LEU A 142 2.54 3.28 -10.62
CA LEU A 142 3.31 2.21 -10.01
C LEU A 142 2.51 1.62 -8.85
N GLU A 143 2.41 0.30 -8.79
CA GLU A 143 1.77 -0.42 -7.68
C GLU A 143 2.71 -1.47 -7.13
N TYR A 144 3.13 -1.27 -5.88
CA TYR A 144 3.97 -2.21 -5.14
C TYR A 144 3.09 -3.10 -4.26
N SER A 145 3.42 -4.39 -4.20
CA SER A 145 2.82 -5.32 -3.25
C SER A 145 3.82 -6.38 -2.77
N LEU A 146 3.78 -6.71 -1.49
CA LEU A 146 4.59 -7.76 -0.89
C LEU A 146 3.71 -8.89 -0.36
N ALA A 147 4.02 -10.12 -0.77
CA ALA A 147 3.41 -11.35 -0.24
C ALA A 147 4.45 -12.48 -0.26
N ASP A 148 4.58 -13.23 0.84
CA ASP A 148 5.46 -14.40 0.96
C ASP A 148 6.88 -14.15 0.41
N ASP A 149 7.49 -13.01 0.79
CA ASP A 149 8.82 -12.54 0.33
C ASP A 149 8.97 -12.28 -1.18
N THR A 150 7.85 -12.18 -1.89
CA THR A 150 7.82 -11.73 -3.28
C THR A 150 7.37 -10.28 -3.35
N LEU A 151 8.28 -9.38 -3.74
CA LEU A 151 7.94 -8.01 -4.09
C LEU A 151 7.44 -7.98 -5.53
N THR A 152 6.21 -7.55 -5.75
CA THR A 152 5.61 -7.39 -7.07
C THR A 152 5.42 -5.91 -7.36
N VAL A 153 5.92 -5.46 -8.52
CA VAL A 153 5.75 -4.11 -9.04
C VAL A 153 4.91 -4.19 -10.31
N ARG A 154 3.71 -3.61 -10.29
CA ARG A 154 2.91 -3.42 -11.50
C ARG A 154 3.13 -2.00 -12.01
N VAL A 155 3.54 -1.91 -13.27
CA VAL A 155 3.75 -0.65 -13.99
C VAL A 155 2.63 -0.51 -15.01
N SER A 156 1.95 0.62 -15.04
CA SER A 156 0.86 0.88 -15.99
C SER A 156 0.83 2.32 -16.48
N GLY A 157 0.05 2.56 -17.54
CA GLY A 157 0.00 3.87 -18.20
C GLY A 157 1.19 4.10 -19.12
N VAL A 158 1.74 3.02 -19.69
CA VAL A 158 2.80 3.08 -20.70
C VAL A 158 2.19 3.62 -22.00
N LYS A 159 2.75 4.71 -22.53
CA LYS A 159 2.28 5.44 -23.72
C LYS A 159 3.23 5.27 -24.90
N ASP A 160 3.71 4.04 -25.07
CA ASP A 160 4.48 3.62 -26.23
C ASP A 160 3.67 2.54 -26.95
N GLU A 161 3.34 2.80 -28.22
CA GLU A 161 2.55 1.90 -29.05
C GLU A 161 3.22 0.55 -29.34
N ASN A 162 4.53 0.46 -29.15
CA ASN A 162 5.31 -0.76 -29.33
C ASN A 162 5.46 -1.56 -28.04
N GLN A 163 4.94 -1.06 -26.91
CA GLN A 163 5.03 -1.70 -25.61
C GLN A 163 3.63 -2.00 -25.06
N PRO A 164 3.48 -3.03 -24.20
CA PRO A 164 2.22 -3.25 -23.52
C PRO A 164 1.90 -2.05 -22.61
N GLY A 165 0.65 -1.59 -22.61
CA GLY A 165 0.22 -0.45 -21.76
C GLY A 165 0.38 -0.68 -20.25
N SER A 166 0.66 -1.91 -19.83
CA SER A 166 1.08 -2.27 -18.48
C SER A 166 1.88 -3.56 -18.47
N PHE A 167 2.76 -3.72 -17.49
CA PHE A 167 3.47 -4.97 -17.22
C PHE A 167 3.64 -5.18 -15.71
N THR A 168 4.17 -6.33 -15.33
CA THR A 168 4.39 -6.68 -13.92
C THR A 168 5.73 -7.36 -13.77
N VAL A 169 6.53 -6.85 -12.85
CA VAL A 169 7.81 -7.43 -12.45
C VAL A 169 7.63 -8.07 -11.08
N ARG A 170 8.25 -9.23 -10.89
CA ARG A 170 8.27 -9.94 -9.60
C ARG A 170 9.71 -10.13 -9.20
N PHE A 171 10.03 -9.72 -7.99
CA PHE A 171 11.32 -9.91 -7.37
C PHE A 171 11.19 -10.84 -6.17
N GLN A 172 12.20 -11.66 -5.98
CA GLN A 172 12.44 -12.43 -4.77
C GLN A 172 13.42 -11.68 -3.89
N ARG A 173 13.27 -11.81 -2.58
CA ARG A 173 14.26 -11.28 -1.64
C ARG A 173 15.60 -11.98 -1.84
N MET A 174 16.68 -11.20 -1.92
CA MET A 174 18.02 -11.76 -1.90
C MET A 174 18.35 -12.23 -0.49
N ILE A 175 18.83 -13.48 -0.38
CA ILE A 175 19.34 -14.02 0.89
C ILE A 175 20.79 -13.53 0.99
N GLU A 176 21.03 -12.61 1.93
CA GLU A 176 22.38 -12.19 2.33
C GLU A 176 22.92 -13.03 3.50
#